data_AF-A0A538R2A7-F1
#
_entry.id   AF-A0A538R2A7-F1
#
_cell.length_a   1.000
_cell.length_b   1.000
_cell.length_c   1.000
_cell.angle_alpha   90.00
_cell.angle_beta   90.00
_cell.angle_gamma   90.00
#
_symmetry.space_group_name_H-M   'P 1'
#
loop_
_entity.id
_entity.type
_entity.pdbx_description
1 polymer ?
#
loop_
_entity_poly.entity_id
_entity_poly.type
_entity_poly.pdbx_seq_one_letter_code
_entity_poly.pdbx_strand_id
1 'polypeptide(L)'
;MSVSDQTVAASTPSENRKPAIGLLRPKTATATPPTTRTGLTRRSRRQVRYHPARRESQVKKPNGSTAAGASISPSILDRRRRGCQRLRALLFSRFMIRDLGDGLVLRAATAADGDTLAAFVGDVLRVQDGDEPNRHLAAWTRDLQQARHPSFRPGDTTLVTDTRTGAIASCLHLISQTWTYGGVPIGVGQPELIGTRPAYRGRGLVRAQFDVVHGWSAERGHRMQAIAGIPWFYRQFGYELAIERGGGPRVRRDALGPLPLPPPGWRVRPATVEDAPLLAEQSATADARGLVSVPRDAALWRYELAGHSADSAPRREVRILERDGEPAGYVASGIEAFGGALVVTAFEVRPGVSWREAWTAALAPLFEAGDALAAGTPAGRCIALSFWLLGRDHPLYRVVHFQERDDGYALYARVSDVPAFLRAVTPALERRLAVSACAGHTGSLTLGFYRAGVRLAFERGKVTAIEPWTVDVDVRGIEFGRPSSDPRRPLAMFPDLTFLQLLYGFRALAEIEAAFPDCIVRTGEARALLEALFPKAPSSVWPMV
;
A
#
# COMPACT_ATOMS: atom_id res chain seq x y z
N MET A 1 19.83 -68.54 -9.96
CA MET A 1 20.52 -68.90 -11.23
C MET A 1 20.39 -67.70 -12.15
N SER A 2 21.42 -67.12 -12.77
CA SER A 2 22.89 -67.24 -12.72
C SER A 2 23.40 -65.90 -13.36
N VAL A 3 24.29 -65.08 -12.77
CA VAL A 3 25.76 -65.23 -12.66
C VAL A 3 26.38 -65.57 -14.02
N SER A 4 27.33 -64.81 -14.61
CA SER A 4 28.12 -63.60 -14.22
C SER A 4 28.47 -62.80 -15.52
N ASP A 5 28.81 -61.51 -15.57
CA ASP A 5 29.84 -60.70 -14.86
C ASP A 5 31.31 -61.09 -15.20
N GLN A 6 32.12 -60.10 -15.62
CA GLN A 6 33.58 -60.19 -15.77
C GLN A 6 34.21 -58.79 -15.75
N THR A 7 35.17 -58.58 -14.83
CA THR A 7 35.87 -57.31 -14.59
C THR A 7 37.39 -57.50 -14.53
N VAL A 8 38.15 -56.53 -15.05
CA VAL A 8 39.62 -56.39 -14.88
C VAL A 8 39.91 -54.87 -14.93
N ALA A 9 40.10 -54.16 -13.81
CA ALA A 9 41.33 -54.02 -13.02
C ALA A 9 42.52 -53.46 -13.84
N ALA A 10 42.82 -52.15 -13.90
CA ALA A 10 43.22 -51.19 -12.85
C ALA A 10 44.71 -51.29 -12.42
N SER A 11 45.52 -50.28 -12.78
CA SER A 11 46.89 -50.08 -12.25
C SER A 11 47.39 -48.62 -12.36
N THR A 12 47.50 -47.96 -11.20
CA THR A 12 48.38 -46.82 -10.87
C THR A 12 49.57 -47.37 -10.03
N PRO A 13 50.69 -46.67 -9.69
CA PRO A 13 50.75 -45.23 -9.32
C PRO A 13 52.07 -44.43 -9.53
N SER A 14 52.04 -43.14 -9.12
CA SER A 14 53.19 -42.34 -8.60
C SER A 14 54.27 -41.85 -9.63
N GLU A 15 55.06 -40.78 -9.43
CA GLU A 15 55.05 -39.71 -8.41
C GLU A 15 55.85 -38.43 -8.84
N ASN A 16 55.62 -37.30 -8.14
CA ASN A 16 56.59 -36.24 -7.76
C ASN A 16 57.55 -35.56 -8.78
N ARG A 17 57.33 -34.25 -9.08
CA ARG A 17 58.09 -33.11 -8.48
C ARG A 17 57.72 -31.70 -9.02
N LYS A 18 58.05 -30.66 -8.23
CA LYS A 18 58.05 -29.22 -8.59
C LYS A 18 59.46 -28.76 -9.04
N PRO A 19 59.61 -27.54 -9.57
CA PRO A 19 60.24 -26.48 -8.76
C PRO A 19 59.52 -25.10 -8.82
N ALA A 20 60.15 -24.06 -8.27
CA ALA A 20 59.64 -22.67 -8.19
C ALA A 20 60.82 -21.66 -8.15
N ILE A 21 60.55 -20.38 -7.80
CA ILE A 21 61.48 -19.21 -7.68
C ILE A 21 61.71 -18.49 -9.04
N GLY A 22 61.70 -17.14 -9.13
CA GLY A 22 61.27 -16.14 -8.15
C GLY A 22 61.71 -14.67 -8.44
N LEU A 23 61.13 -13.74 -7.67
CA LEU A 23 61.64 -12.41 -7.22
C LEU A 23 62.40 -11.45 -8.17
N LEU A 24 61.93 -10.19 -8.26
CA LEU A 24 62.78 -8.99 -8.18
C LEU A 24 61.98 -7.70 -7.85
N ARG A 25 62.64 -6.75 -7.15
CA ARG A 25 62.22 -5.36 -6.88
C ARG A 25 63.40 -4.45 -7.26
N PRO A 26 63.17 -3.24 -7.81
CA PRO A 26 63.29 -1.99 -7.01
C PRO A 26 62.23 -0.94 -7.45
N LYS A 27 62.19 0.34 -7.04
CA LYS A 27 62.95 1.17 -6.09
C LYS A 27 62.00 2.23 -5.47
N THR A 28 62.50 3.09 -4.57
CA THR A 28 61.76 4.23 -3.95
C THR A 28 62.19 5.59 -4.53
N ALA A 29 61.26 6.54 -4.64
CA ALA A 29 61.54 7.98 -4.78
C ALA A 29 60.37 8.83 -4.24
N THR A 30 60.66 10.05 -3.77
CA THR A 30 59.72 10.98 -3.10
C THR A 30 59.52 12.28 -3.89
N ALA A 31 58.29 12.80 -3.95
CA ALA A 31 58.03 14.24 -4.16
C ALA A 31 56.58 14.63 -3.78
N THR A 32 56.41 15.81 -3.17
CA THR A 32 55.13 16.52 -2.96
C THR A 32 54.95 17.63 -4.03
N PRO A 33 53.82 18.38 -4.10
CA PRO A 33 53.29 18.86 -5.38
C PRO A 33 53.67 20.31 -5.77
N PRO A 34 53.44 20.69 -7.03
CA PRO A 34 53.31 22.10 -7.44
C PRO A 34 51.85 22.59 -7.32
N THR A 35 51.66 23.74 -6.66
CA THR A 35 50.39 24.49 -6.59
C THR A 35 50.28 25.55 -7.70
N THR A 36 49.04 25.88 -8.12
CA THR A 36 48.69 27.03 -9.01
C THR A 36 49.24 26.91 -10.46
N ARG A 37 48.81 27.61 -11.53
CA ARG A 37 47.87 28.73 -11.84
C ARG A 37 47.62 28.67 -13.39
N THR A 38 46.68 29.31 -14.12
CA THR A 38 45.62 30.34 -13.95
C THR A 38 44.57 30.17 -15.09
N GLY A 39 43.37 30.76 -15.01
CA GLY A 39 42.45 30.96 -16.16
C GLY A 39 40.98 30.63 -15.83
N LEU A 40 40.01 31.55 -15.67
CA LEU A 40 39.53 32.67 -16.52
C LEU A 40 38.95 32.18 -17.86
N THR A 41 37.67 32.38 -18.24
CA THR A 41 36.45 32.96 -17.61
C THR A 41 35.21 32.22 -18.22
N ARG A 42 33.91 32.51 -18.00
CA ARG A 42 33.19 33.68 -17.46
C ARG A 42 31.80 33.26 -16.93
N ARG A 43 31.33 33.85 -15.83
CA ARG A 43 29.90 33.79 -15.45
C ARG A 43 29.07 34.73 -16.34
N SER A 44 27.88 34.30 -16.75
CA SER A 44 26.79 35.21 -17.13
C SER A 44 25.49 34.81 -16.42
N ARG A 45 25.12 35.58 -15.39
CA ARG A 45 23.71 35.62 -14.94
C ARG A 45 22.95 36.48 -15.94
N ARG A 46 21.82 36.00 -16.46
CA ARG A 46 20.74 36.88 -16.93
C ARG A 46 19.52 36.66 -16.05
N GLN A 47 19.30 37.59 -15.13
CA GLN A 47 18.00 37.78 -14.53
C GLN A 47 17.06 38.31 -15.62
N VAL A 48 15.96 37.63 -15.90
CA VAL A 48 14.84 38.24 -16.62
C VAL A 48 13.91 38.81 -15.56
N ARG A 49 13.88 40.14 -15.42
CA ARG A 49 12.90 40.82 -14.56
C ARG A 49 11.55 40.82 -15.28
N TYR A 50 10.55 40.14 -14.74
CA TYR A 50 9.19 40.27 -15.22
C TYR A 50 8.51 41.43 -14.49
N HIS A 51 8.22 42.52 -15.21
CA HIS A 51 7.34 43.59 -14.73
C HIS A 51 5.92 43.35 -15.26
N PRO A 52 4.91 43.13 -14.40
CA PRO A 52 3.52 43.09 -14.85
C PRO A 52 3.07 44.49 -15.29
N ALA A 53 2.71 44.64 -16.55
CA ALA A 53 2.17 45.89 -17.07
C ALA A 53 0.76 46.14 -16.52
N ARG A 54 0.48 47.37 -16.07
CA ARG A 54 -0.91 47.79 -15.79
C ARG A 54 -1.72 47.74 -17.09
N ARG A 55 -2.91 47.14 -17.05
CA ARG A 55 -4.01 47.46 -17.97
C ARG A 55 -5.18 47.96 -17.15
N GLU A 56 -5.56 49.20 -17.40
CA GLU A 56 -6.73 49.82 -16.79
C GLU A 56 -7.97 49.46 -17.61
N SER A 57 -8.93 48.75 -17.02
CA SER A 57 -10.19 48.39 -17.65
C SER A 57 -11.25 49.45 -17.41
N GLN A 58 -11.31 50.47 -18.28
CA GLN A 58 -12.44 51.40 -18.29
C GLN A 58 -13.71 50.69 -18.78
N VAL A 59 -14.69 50.50 -17.89
CA VAL A 59 -16.07 50.12 -18.24
C VAL A 59 -17.03 51.04 -17.49
N LYS A 60 -18.02 51.60 -18.21
CA LYS A 60 -18.99 52.56 -17.66
C LYS A 60 -19.95 51.90 -16.67
N LYS A 61 -20.34 52.66 -15.63
CA LYS A 61 -21.55 52.37 -14.83
C LYS A 61 -22.81 52.69 -15.64
N PRO A 62 -23.84 51.84 -15.63
CA PRO A 62 -25.23 52.25 -15.84
C PRO A 62 -25.80 52.91 -14.57
N ASN A 63 -26.89 53.67 -14.72
CA ASN A 63 -27.56 54.34 -13.60
C ASN A 63 -28.52 53.40 -12.84
N GLY A 64 -28.88 53.81 -11.62
CA GLY A 64 -29.62 52.97 -10.68
C GLY A 64 -31.11 52.74 -11.01
N SER A 65 -31.67 51.75 -10.32
CA SER A 65 -33.11 51.54 -10.16
C SER A 65 -33.39 51.27 -8.67
N THR A 66 -34.51 51.75 -8.16
CA THR A 66 -34.86 51.72 -6.73
C THR A 66 -35.67 50.48 -6.37
N ALA A 67 -35.24 49.76 -5.32
CA ALA A 67 -36.02 48.70 -4.68
C ALA A 67 -35.97 48.88 -3.16
N ALA A 68 -37.12 48.83 -2.50
CA ALA A 68 -37.24 49.10 -1.07
C ALA A 68 -36.78 47.90 -0.22
N GLY A 69 -35.58 48.03 0.37
CA GLY A 69 -35.07 47.05 1.35
C GLY A 69 -35.57 47.35 2.76
N ALA A 70 -36.33 46.42 3.35
CA ALA A 70 -36.73 46.52 4.77
C ALA A 70 -35.49 46.50 5.69
N SER A 71 -35.36 47.52 6.53
CA SER A 71 -34.18 47.72 7.38
C SER A 71 -34.16 46.78 8.59
N ILE A 72 -33.59 45.59 8.41
CA ILE A 72 -33.30 44.68 9.52
C ILE A 72 -32.33 45.39 10.49
N SER A 73 -32.84 45.77 11.66
CA SER A 73 -32.06 46.51 12.67
C SER A 73 -30.73 45.80 12.98
N PRO A 74 -29.59 46.53 13.05
CA PRO A 74 -28.27 45.92 13.28
C PRO A 74 -28.22 45.01 14.52
N SER A 75 -29.00 45.35 15.55
CA SER A 75 -29.17 44.56 16.78
C SER A 75 -29.71 43.14 16.54
N ILE A 76 -30.53 42.92 15.51
CA ILE A 76 -31.11 41.62 15.16
C ILE A 76 -30.10 40.79 14.37
N LEU A 77 -29.37 41.39 13.44
CA LEU A 77 -28.27 40.75 12.70
C LEU A 77 -27.16 40.30 13.64
N ASP A 78 -26.81 41.15 14.61
CA ASP A 78 -25.82 40.87 15.64
C ASP A 78 -26.29 39.78 16.63
N ARG A 79 -27.53 39.86 17.14
CA ARG A 79 -28.10 38.76 17.96
C ARG A 79 -28.15 37.43 17.19
N ARG A 80 -28.49 37.43 15.90
CA ARG A 80 -28.43 36.22 15.05
C ARG A 80 -26.99 35.71 14.87
N ARG A 81 -26.01 36.59 14.63
CA ARG A 81 -24.58 36.22 14.57
C ARG A 81 -24.11 35.60 15.88
N ARG A 82 -24.37 36.25 17.02
CA ARG A 82 -23.99 35.75 18.36
C ARG A 82 -24.73 34.45 18.74
N GLY A 83 -25.98 34.28 18.29
CA GLY A 83 -26.72 33.02 18.39
C GLY A 83 -26.05 31.88 17.61
N CYS A 84 -25.76 32.10 16.32
CA CYS A 84 -25.03 31.14 15.49
C CYS A 84 -23.61 30.86 16.00
N GLN A 85 -22.92 31.83 16.59
CA GLN A 85 -21.61 31.64 17.23
C GLN A 85 -21.73 30.77 18.49
N ARG A 86 -22.72 30.98 19.36
CA ARG A 86 -22.98 30.11 20.51
C ARG A 86 -23.36 28.68 20.10
N LEU A 87 -24.21 28.51 19.09
CA LEU A 87 -24.55 27.21 18.53
C LEU A 87 -23.34 26.51 17.90
N ARG A 88 -22.50 27.24 17.14
CA ARG A 88 -21.22 26.71 16.64
C ARG A 88 -20.29 26.31 17.78
N ALA A 89 -20.15 27.12 18.83
CA ALA A 89 -19.28 26.79 19.98
C ALA A 89 -19.76 25.54 20.73
N LEU A 90 -21.07 25.40 20.97
CA LEU A 90 -21.67 24.22 21.59
C LEU A 90 -21.49 22.96 20.74
N LEU A 91 -21.67 23.05 19.42
CA LEU A 91 -21.42 21.93 18.50
C LEU A 91 -19.92 21.59 18.43
N PHE A 92 -19.04 22.58 18.35
CA PHE A 92 -17.59 22.42 18.30
C PHE A 92 -17.05 21.76 19.58
N SER A 93 -17.57 22.15 20.74
CA SER A 93 -17.29 21.50 22.03
C SER A 93 -17.74 20.03 22.07
N ARG A 94 -18.77 19.65 21.31
CA ARG A 94 -19.34 18.29 21.30
C ARG A 94 -18.57 17.31 20.40
N PHE A 95 -17.69 17.82 19.53
CA PHE A 95 -16.80 17.01 18.67
C PHE A 95 -15.31 17.19 18.98
N MET A 96 -14.96 18.04 19.95
CA MET A 96 -13.60 18.24 20.45
C MET A 96 -13.06 16.95 21.07
N ILE A 97 -11.83 16.57 20.70
CA ILE A 97 -11.14 15.38 21.21
C ILE A 97 -9.96 15.77 22.12
N ARG A 98 -9.18 16.80 21.73
CA ARG A 98 -8.01 17.27 22.49
C ARG A 98 -7.71 18.74 22.15
N ASP A 99 -7.46 19.57 23.15
CA ASP A 99 -6.77 20.86 22.95
C ASP A 99 -5.27 20.57 22.74
N LEU A 100 -4.64 21.20 21.74
CA LEU A 100 -3.23 21.02 21.40
C LEU A 100 -2.38 22.26 21.76
N GLY A 101 -2.96 23.29 22.37
CA GLY A 101 -2.28 24.57 22.61
C GLY A 101 -2.17 25.45 21.37
N ASP A 102 -1.56 26.63 21.50
CA ASP A 102 -1.33 27.61 20.41
C ASP A 102 -2.59 28.04 19.61
N GLY A 103 -3.79 27.77 20.12
CA GLY A 103 -5.06 27.95 19.40
C GLY A 103 -5.36 26.83 18.40
N LEU A 104 -4.80 25.62 18.57
CA LEU A 104 -5.06 24.44 17.75
C LEU A 104 -5.91 23.43 18.53
N VAL A 105 -7.01 22.99 17.94
CA VAL A 105 -7.89 21.96 18.53
C VAL A 105 -7.97 20.76 17.60
N LEU A 106 -7.79 19.57 18.16
CA LEU A 106 -8.07 18.27 17.54
C LEU A 106 -9.53 17.88 17.81
N ARG A 107 -10.27 17.57 16.75
CA ARG A 107 -11.69 17.20 16.79
C ARG A 107 -12.03 16.15 15.73
N ALA A 108 -13.21 15.54 15.84
CA ALA A 108 -13.82 14.81 14.74
C ALA A 108 -14.31 15.77 13.65
N ALA A 109 -14.37 15.31 12.40
CA ALA A 109 -15.06 16.00 11.32
C ALA A 109 -16.58 15.74 11.37
N THR A 110 -17.30 16.55 10.61
CA THR A 110 -18.75 16.50 10.43
C THR A 110 -19.09 16.63 8.96
N ALA A 111 -20.28 16.23 8.52
CA ALA A 111 -20.70 16.41 7.12
C ALA A 111 -20.61 17.88 6.64
N ALA A 112 -20.74 18.86 7.56
CA ALA A 112 -20.59 20.28 7.28
C ALA A 112 -19.13 20.73 7.01
N ASP A 113 -18.14 19.88 7.26
CA ASP A 113 -16.73 20.13 6.90
C ASP A 113 -16.42 19.75 5.44
N GLY A 114 -17.30 18.98 4.77
CA GLY A 114 -17.05 18.26 3.52
C GLY A 114 -16.29 19.03 2.44
N ASP A 115 -16.84 20.12 1.93
CA ASP A 115 -16.19 20.89 0.84
C ASP A 115 -14.92 21.61 1.29
N THR A 116 -14.86 22.07 2.55
CA THR A 116 -13.66 22.73 3.09
C THR A 116 -12.53 21.73 3.28
N LEU A 117 -12.86 20.51 3.70
CA LEU A 117 -11.92 19.40 3.82
C LEU A 117 -11.48 18.87 2.45
N ALA A 118 -12.39 18.75 1.48
CA ALA A 118 -12.05 18.36 0.11
C ALA A 118 -11.09 19.36 -0.55
N ALA A 119 -11.35 20.67 -0.40
CA ALA A 119 -10.43 21.72 -0.85
C ALA A 119 -9.08 21.66 -0.12
N PHE A 120 -9.07 21.41 1.19
CA PHE A 120 -7.84 21.22 1.96
C PHE A 120 -7.03 20.01 1.48
N VAL A 121 -7.68 18.85 1.29
CA VAL A 121 -7.01 17.61 0.86
C VAL A 121 -6.40 17.77 -0.54
N GLY A 122 -7.14 18.32 -1.50
CA GLY A 122 -6.60 18.61 -2.83
C GLY A 122 -5.41 19.58 -2.82
N ASP A 123 -5.42 20.58 -1.93
CA ASP A 123 -4.34 21.56 -1.78
C ASP A 123 -3.08 20.99 -1.10
N VAL A 124 -3.22 20.08 -0.13
CA VAL A 124 -2.06 19.51 0.60
C VAL A 124 -1.53 18.20 0.03
N LEU A 125 -2.35 17.45 -0.72
CA LEU A 125 -1.99 16.18 -1.38
C LEU A 125 -1.94 16.33 -2.92
N ARG A 126 -1.30 17.40 -3.37
CA ARG A 126 -0.99 17.65 -4.78
C ARG A 126 -0.22 16.47 -5.40
N VAL A 127 -0.35 16.30 -6.71
CA VAL A 127 0.49 15.36 -7.47
C VAL A 127 1.96 15.74 -7.26
N GLN A 128 2.86 14.74 -7.22
CA GLN A 128 4.29 15.00 -7.07
C GLN A 128 4.76 15.98 -8.16
N ASP A 129 5.48 17.03 -7.75
CA ASP A 129 6.02 18.08 -8.62
C ASP A 129 4.95 18.87 -9.41
N GLY A 130 3.68 18.84 -8.97
CA GLY A 130 2.53 19.51 -9.60
C GLY A 130 2.02 20.75 -8.85
N ASP A 131 1.87 21.86 -9.58
CA ASP A 131 1.42 23.17 -9.06
C ASP A 131 -0.12 23.31 -8.89
N GLU A 132 -0.92 22.31 -9.29
CA GLU A 132 -2.39 22.34 -9.22
C GLU A 132 -2.96 21.43 -8.10
N PRO A 133 -4.07 21.80 -7.45
CA PRO A 133 -4.73 20.97 -6.44
C PRO A 133 -5.19 19.61 -7.02
N ASN A 134 -5.01 18.54 -6.26
CA ASN A 134 -5.42 17.21 -6.68
C ASN A 134 -6.95 17.06 -6.64
N ARG A 135 -7.60 17.29 -7.79
CA ARG A 135 -9.06 17.19 -7.95
C ARG A 135 -9.61 15.79 -7.63
N HIS A 136 -8.83 14.74 -7.88
CA HIS A 136 -9.26 13.35 -7.71
C HIS A 136 -9.28 12.91 -6.25
N LEU A 137 -8.29 13.34 -5.45
CA LEU A 137 -8.33 13.20 -3.99
C LEU A 137 -9.37 14.12 -3.34
N ALA A 138 -9.61 15.32 -3.89
CA ALA A 138 -10.70 16.19 -3.44
C ALA A 138 -12.08 15.56 -3.72
N ALA A 139 -12.29 14.92 -4.86
CA ALA A 139 -13.52 14.19 -5.19
C ALA A 139 -13.75 13.02 -4.23
N TRP A 140 -12.74 12.17 -4.02
CA TRP A 140 -12.79 11.08 -3.04
C TRP A 140 -13.11 11.57 -1.62
N THR A 141 -12.51 12.69 -1.21
CA THR A 141 -12.81 13.33 0.08
C THR A 141 -14.29 13.72 0.19
N ARG A 142 -14.93 14.22 -0.89
CA ARG A 142 -16.38 14.52 -0.86
C ARG A 142 -17.21 13.25 -0.77
N ASP A 143 -16.85 12.17 -1.48
CA ASP A 143 -17.59 10.90 -1.42
C ASP A 143 -17.60 10.31 0.01
N LEU A 144 -16.46 10.35 0.69
CA LEU A 144 -16.33 9.97 2.10
C LEU A 144 -17.16 10.87 3.02
N GLN A 145 -17.08 12.20 2.87
CA GLN A 145 -17.81 13.15 3.74
C GLN A 145 -19.32 13.24 3.43
N GLN A 146 -19.76 12.75 2.26
CA GLN A 146 -21.17 12.50 1.92
C GLN A 146 -21.65 11.11 2.41
N ALA A 147 -20.79 10.32 3.06
CA ALA A 147 -21.07 8.96 3.53
C ALA A 147 -21.53 7.99 2.42
N ARG A 148 -20.96 8.11 1.21
CA ARG A 148 -21.21 7.18 0.08
C ARG A 148 -20.54 5.82 0.28
N HIS A 149 -19.39 5.81 0.95
CA HIS A 149 -18.61 4.60 1.21
C HIS A 149 -19.26 3.75 2.32
N PRO A 150 -19.47 2.44 2.12
CA PRO A 150 -20.38 1.62 2.93
C PRO A 150 -19.96 1.47 4.41
N SER A 151 -18.68 1.64 4.73
CA SER A 151 -18.13 1.48 6.09
C SER A 151 -17.37 2.71 6.61
N PHE A 152 -17.68 3.91 6.09
CA PHE A 152 -17.09 5.17 6.54
C PHE A 152 -18.16 6.22 6.88
N ARG A 153 -17.89 7.06 7.89
CA ARG A 153 -18.72 8.19 8.30
C ARG A 153 -17.86 9.45 8.50
N PRO A 154 -18.39 10.67 8.31
CA PRO A 154 -17.62 11.90 8.55
C PRO A 154 -16.84 11.97 9.87
N GLY A 155 -17.41 11.42 10.96
CA GLY A 155 -16.75 11.36 12.27
C GLY A 155 -15.49 10.49 12.33
N ASP A 156 -15.24 9.65 11.33
CA ASP A 156 -14.03 8.83 11.18
C ASP A 156 -12.83 9.64 10.63
N THR A 157 -13.01 10.93 10.33
CA THR A 157 -11.91 11.87 10.09
C THR A 157 -11.55 12.64 11.35
N THR A 158 -10.26 12.69 11.66
CA THR A 158 -9.69 13.66 12.61
C THR A 158 -9.30 14.95 11.88
N LEU A 159 -9.61 16.10 12.48
CA LEU A 159 -9.20 17.42 12.02
C LEU A 159 -8.48 18.16 13.14
N VAL A 160 -7.33 18.77 12.82
CA VAL A 160 -6.77 19.86 13.62
C VAL A 160 -7.21 21.18 12.99
N THR A 161 -7.89 22.02 13.76
CA THR A 161 -8.36 23.35 13.32
C THR A 161 -7.78 24.46 14.19
N ASP A 162 -7.36 25.55 13.55
CA ASP A 162 -6.95 26.78 14.23
C ASP A 162 -8.19 27.58 14.66
N THR A 163 -8.36 27.81 15.96
CA THR A 163 -9.56 28.43 16.56
C THR A 163 -9.66 29.92 16.31
N ARG A 164 -8.56 30.59 15.94
CA ARG A 164 -8.53 32.03 15.63
C ARG A 164 -9.07 32.32 14.23
N THR A 165 -8.85 31.38 13.31
CA THR A 165 -9.19 31.52 11.87
C THR A 165 -10.32 30.60 11.42
N GLY A 166 -10.62 29.55 12.18
CA GLY A 166 -11.51 28.45 11.78
C GLY A 166 -10.92 27.52 10.72
N ALA A 167 -9.65 27.70 10.33
CA ALA A 167 -9.03 26.98 9.22
C ALA A 167 -8.58 25.57 9.64
N ILE A 168 -8.73 24.60 8.73
CA ILE A 168 -8.09 23.28 8.86
C ILE A 168 -6.57 23.46 8.72
N ALA A 169 -5.83 22.88 9.67
CA ALA A 169 -4.37 22.83 9.71
C ALA A 169 -3.83 21.43 9.35
N SER A 170 -4.55 20.38 9.76
CA SER A 170 -4.20 18.97 9.52
C SER A 170 -5.46 18.09 9.42
N CYS A 171 -5.42 17.02 8.62
CA CYS A 171 -6.46 15.98 8.55
C CYS A 171 -5.88 14.56 8.44
N LEU A 172 -6.67 13.57 8.88
CA LEU A 172 -6.40 12.14 8.70
C LEU A 172 -7.74 11.39 8.77
N HIS A 173 -8.01 10.51 7.81
CA HIS A 173 -9.21 9.68 7.73
C HIS A 173 -8.91 8.26 8.26
N LEU A 174 -9.89 7.54 8.82
CA LEU A 174 -9.79 6.12 9.18
C LEU A 174 -10.91 5.31 8.52
N ILE A 175 -10.59 4.60 7.44
CA ILE A 175 -11.56 3.75 6.73
C ILE A 175 -11.55 2.36 7.38
N SER A 176 -12.72 1.84 7.76
CA SER A 176 -12.86 0.56 8.47
C SER A 176 -13.22 -0.54 7.47
N GLN A 177 -12.46 -1.64 7.41
CA GLN A 177 -12.60 -2.69 6.39
C GLN A 177 -12.51 -4.10 7.01
N THR A 178 -12.96 -5.12 6.27
CA THR A 178 -12.65 -6.52 6.54
C THR A 178 -11.75 -7.06 5.44
N TRP A 179 -10.56 -7.54 5.81
CA TRP A 179 -9.63 -8.23 4.90
C TRP A 179 -9.55 -9.70 5.29
N THR A 180 -8.90 -10.54 4.49
CA THR A 180 -8.55 -11.92 4.88
C THR A 180 -7.05 -12.11 5.04
N TYR A 181 -6.65 -12.94 6.01
CA TYR A 181 -5.33 -13.53 6.12
C TYR A 181 -5.43 -15.05 5.92
N GLY A 182 -4.92 -15.58 4.80
CA GLY A 182 -4.99 -17.01 4.47
C GLY A 182 -6.43 -17.56 4.48
N GLY A 183 -7.39 -16.75 4.04
CA GLY A 183 -8.84 -17.03 4.08
C GLY A 183 -9.52 -16.81 5.43
N VAL A 184 -8.84 -16.33 6.48
CA VAL A 184 -9.46 -15.98 7.77
C VAL A 184 -9.80 -14.48 7.80
N PRO A 185 -11.06 -14.06 8.01
CA PRO A 185 -11.43 -12.65 8.03
C PRO A 185 -10.88 -11.92 9.27
N ILE A 186 -10.38 -10.71 9.06
CA ILE A 186 -9.83 -9.82 10.09
C ILE A 186 -10.29 -8.38 9.84
N GLY A 187 -10.65 -7.67 10.92
CA GLY A 187 -10.93 -6.23 10.86
C GLY A 187 -9.66 -5.41 10.67
N VAL A 188 -9.70 -4.44 9.77
CA VAL A 188 -8.57 -3.58 9.39
C VAL A 188 -8.98 -2.12 9.46
N GLY A 189 -8.16 -1.30 10.12
CA GLY A 189 -8.26 0.16 10.03
C GLY A 189 -7.27 0.67 9.00
N GLN A 190 -7.73 1.33 7.95
CA GLN A 190 -6.87 1.91 6.93
C GLN A 190 -6.86 3.45 7.07
N PRO A 191 -5.79 4.04 7.62
CA PRO A 191 -5.64 5.49 7.67
C PRO A 191 -5.33 6.04 6.28
N GLU A 192 -6.04 7.08 5.86
CA GLU A 192 -5.93 7.65 4.51
C GLU A 192 -5.98 9.18 4.51
N LEU A 193 -5.63 9.76 3.36
CA LEU A 193 -5.75 11.19 3.08
C LEU A 193 -5.15 12.07 4.20
N ILE A 194 -3.90 11.75 4.57
CA ILE A 194 -3.18 12.35 5.70
C ILE A 194 -2.41 13.59 5.22
N GLY A 195 -2.87 14.78 5.62
CA GLY A 195 -2.33 16.04 5.11
C GLY A 195 -2.16 17.10 6.19
N THR A 196 -1.02 17.80 6.18
CA THR A 196 -0.75 18.95 7.07
C THR A 196 -0.21 20.13 6.26
N ARG A 197 -0.85 21.30 6.42
CA ARG A 197 -0.45 22.55 5.76
C ARG A 197 0.97 22.97 6.17
N PRO A 198 1.81 23.48 5.25
CA PRO A 198 3.23 23.80 5.52
C PRO A 198 3.50 24.59 6.81
N ALA A 199 2.73 25.66 7.08
CA ALA A 199 2.88 26.51 8.26
C ALA A 199 2.61 25.82 9.62
N TYR A 200 2.01 24.63 9.61
CA TYR A 200 1.68 23.84 10.79
C TYR A 200 2.51 22.55 10.93
N ARG A 201 3.45 22.30 9.99
CA ARG A 201 4.39 21.16 10.07
C ARG A 201 5.38 21.34 11.23
N GLY A 202 5.98 20.25 11.68
CA GLY A 202 6.89 20.22 12.84
C GLY A 202 6.21 20.22 14.22
N ARG A 203 4.92 20.58 14.31
CA ARG A 203 4.18 20.73 15.58
C ARG A 203 3.54 19.46 16.14
N GLY A 204 4.04 18.28 15.78
CA GLY A 204 3.53 16.98 16.28
C GLY A 204 2.10 16.57 15.88
N LEU A 205 1.36 17.39 15.11
CA LEU A 205 -0.08 17.21 14.86
C LEU A 205 -0.48 15.80 14.39
N VAL A 206 0.24 15.26 13.40
CA VAL A 206 -0.02 13.91 12.85
C VAL A 206 0.21 12.80 13.89
N ARG A 207 1.09 13.01 14.89
CA ARG A 207 1.25 12.07 16.01
C ARG A 207 -0.01 12.06 16.89
N ALA A 208 -0.49 13.24 17.29
CA ALA A 208 -1.72 13.35 18.09
C ALA A 208 -2.96 12.80 17.35
N GLN A 209 -3.00 12.89 16.02
CA GLN A 209 -4.03 12.26 15.19
C GLN A 209 -3.88 10.73 15.13
N PHE A 210 -2.65 10.20 15.00
CA PHE A 210 -2.40 8.76 15.05
C PHE A 210 -2.75 8.15 16.41
N ASP A 211 -2.45 8.81 17.54
CA ASP A 211 -2.87 8.37 18.87
C ASP A 211 -4.38 8.06 18.89
N VAL A 212 -5.18 8.98 18.34
CA VAL A 212 -6.65 8.90 18.30
C VAL A 212 -7.13 7.77 17.40
N VAL A 213 -6.63 7.67 16.16
CA VAL A 213 -7.12 6.64 15.23
C VAL A 213 -6.57 5.22 15.50
N HIS A 214 -5.46 5.12 16.22
CA HIS A 214 -5.02 3.84 16.81
C HIS A 214 -5.93 3.43 17.97
N GLY A 215 -6.38 4.39 18.79
CA GLY A 215 -7.45 4.17 19.77
C GLY A 215 -8.74 3.68 19.13
N TRP A 216 -9.29 4.43 18.17
CA TRP A 216 -10.49 4.05 17.42
C TRP A 216 -10.36 2.68 16.72
N SER A 217 -9.17 2.33 16.24
CA SER A 217 -8.94 1.01 15.65
C SER A 217 -8.97 -0.12 16.68
N ALA A 218 -8.44 0.11 17.89
CA ALA A 218 -8.54 -0.85 18.98
C ALA A 218 -9.98 -1.01 19.48
N GLU A 219 -10.71 0.10 19.64
CA GLU A 219 -12.14 0.13 20.00
C GLU A 219 -13.02 -0.64 19.01
N ARG A 220 -12.71 -0.56 17.71
CA ARG A 220 -13.38 -1.31 16.62
C ARG A 220 -12.91 -2.75 16.47
N GLY A 221 -11.96 -3.21 17.29
CA GLY A 221 -11.40 -4.57 17.23
C GLY A 221 -10.52 -4.84 16.00
N HIS A 222 -10.04 -3.80 15.30
CA HIS A 222 -9.15 -3.96 14.15
C HIS A 222 -7.85 -4.66 14.58
N ARG A 223 -7.53 -5.80 13.95
CA ARG A 223 -6.34 -6.61 14.28
C ARG A 223 -5.05 -6.05 13.70
N MET A 224 -5.17 -5.25 12.64
CA MET A 224 -4.06 -4.57 11.98
C MET A 224 -4.50 -3.21 11.44
N GLN A 225 -3.53 -2.40 11.05
CA GLN A 225 -3.73 -1.24 10.19
C GLN A 225 -2.84 -1.33 8.96
N ALA A 226 -3.29 -0.77 7.84
CA ALA A 226 -2.53 -0.72 6.59
C ALA A 226 -2.66 0.66 5.93
N ILE A 227 -1.61 1.12 5.24
CA ILE A 227 -1.59 2.41 4.56
C ILE A 227 -0.64 2.41 3.35
N ALA A 228 -1.05 3.08 2.26
CA ALA A 228 -0.15 3.45 1.17
C ALA A 228 0.57 4.76 1.55
N GLY A 229 1.91 4.75 1.62
CA GLY A 229 2.64 5.83 2.28
C GLY A 229 3.95 6.26 1.61
N ILE A 230 4.37 7.48 1.93
CA ILE A 230 5.70 8.02 1.58
C ILE A 230 6.82 7.27 2.34
N PRO A 231 8.06 7.22 1.81
CA PRO A 231 9.16 6.51 2.44
C PRO A 231 9.45 6.93 3.89
N TRP A 232 9.76 5.93 4.71
CA TRP A 232 10.15 6.00 6.13
C TRP A 232 9.13 6.59 7.12
N PHE A 233 8.36 7.62 6.73
CA PHE A 233 7.53 8.44 7.63
C PHE A 233 6.64 7.63 8.60
N TYR A 234 5.99 6.57 8.11
CA TYR A 234 5.05 5.78 8.92
C TYR A 234 5.71 4.82 9.92
N ARG A 235 7.03 4.56 9.82
CA ARG A 235 7.77 3.81 10.84
C ARG A 235 7.71 4.48 12.21
N GLN A 236 7.62 5.82 12.24
CA GLN A 236 7.47 6.64 13.45
C GLN A 236 6.18 6.40 14.26
N PHE A 237 5.24 5.63 13.70
CA PHE A 237 3.94 5.29 14.29
C PHE A 237 3.71 3.77 14.39
N GLY A 238 4.79 2.96 14.24
CA GLY A 238 4.75 1.51 14.40
C GLY A 238 4.31 0.71 13.17
N TYR A 239 4.49 1.26 11.96
CA TYR A 239 4.25 0.54 10.70
C TYR A 239 5.57 0.05 10.06
N GLU A 240 5.52 -1.08 9.36
CA GLU A 240 6.60 -1.58 8.50
C GLU A 240 6.09 -1.92 7.09
N LEU A 241 6.91 -1.72 6.07
CA LEU A 241 6.69 -2.17 4.69
C LEU A 241 6.69 -3.70 4.66
N ALA A 242 5.50 -4.31 4.68
CA ALA A 242 5.36 -5.70 5.08
C ALA A 242 4.34 -6.53 4.26
N ILE A 243 3.43 -5.92 3.51
CA ILE A 243 2.50 -6.64 2.62
C ILE A 243 2.86 -6.29 1.17
N GLU A 244 2.96 -7.26 0.27
CA GLU A 244 3.29 -7.00 -1.15
C GLU A 244 2.34 -5.97 -1.78
N ARG A 245 2.91 -5.01 -2.52
CA ARG A 245 2.14 -4.07 -3.34
C ARG A 245 2.87 -3.82 -4.65
N GLY A 246 2.28 -4.28 -5.74
CA GLY A 246 2.81 -4.07 -7.07
C GLY A 246 3.84 -5.11 -7.50
N GLY A 247 4.56 -4.84 -8.60
CA GLY A 247 5.60 -5.74 -9.14
C GLY A 247 5.17 -6.55 -10.37
N GLY A 248 3.99 -6.26 -10.93
CA GLY A 248 3.55 -6.80 -12.21
C GLY A 248 4.29 -6.22 -13.42
N PRO A 249 4.11 -6.83 -14.61
CA PRO A 249 4.80 -6.47 -15.84
C PRO A 249 4.24 -5.22 -16.53
N ARG A 250 4.96 -4.78 -17.56
CA ARG A 250 4.57 -3.72 -18.48
C ARG A 250 4.54 -4.24 -19.92
N VAL A 251 3.62 -3.72 -20.72
CA VAL A 251 3.51 -3.98 -22.16
C VAL A 251 3.42 -2.65 -22.89
N ARG A 252 4.50 -2.23 -23.54
CA ARG A 252 4.47 -1.06 -24.42
C ARG A 252 3.78 -1.38 -25.74
N ARG A 253 3.11 -0.39 -26.33
CA ARG A 253 2.42 -0.56 -27.62
C ARG A 253 3.39 -0.76 -28.78
N ASP A 254 4.56 -0.13 -28.75
CA ASP A 254 5.59 -0.28 -29.79
C ASP A 254 6.20 -1.69 -29.81
N ALA A 255 6.40 -2.29 -28.64
CA ALA A 255 6.92 -3.65 -28.47
C ALA A 255 5.97 -4.78 -28.94
N LEU A 256 4.69 -4.47 -29.21
CA LEU A 256 3.72 -5.45 -29.75
C LEU A 256 3.66 -5.50 -31.28
N GLY A 257 4.11 -4.45 -31.97
CA GLY A 257 3.80 -4.28 -33.40
C GLY A 257 2.29 -4.05 -33.63
N PRO A 258 1.70 -4.62 -34.70
CA PRO A 258 0.24 -4.66 -34.87
C PRO A 258 -0.40 -5.43 -33.71
N LEU A 259 -1.47 -4.89 -33.11
CA LEU A 259 -2.20 -5.61 -32.07
C LEU A 259 -2.82 -6.89 -32.65
N PRO A 260 -2.70 -8.05 -31.96
CA PRO A 260 -3.34 -9.28 -32.40
C PRO A 260 -4.86 -9.12 -32.38
N LEU A 261 -5.54 -9.68 -33.39
CA LEU A 261 -7.00 -9.68 -33.44
C LEU A 261 -7.58 -10.54 -32.30
N PRO A 262 -8.73 -10.14 -31.71
CA PRO A 262 -9.45 -10.99 -30.76
C PRO A 262 -9.81 -12.34 -31.41
N PRO A 263 -9.78 -13.45 -30.66
CA PRO A 263 -10.29 -14.72 -31.18
C PRO A 263 -11.80 -14.62 -31.49
N PRO A 264 -12.33 -15.42 -32.42
CA PRO A 264 -13.77 -15.44 -32.71
C PRO A 264 -14.62 -15.63 -31.45
N GLY A 265 -15.80 -15.00 -31.44
CA GLY A 265 -16.73 -15.05 -30.30
C GLY A 265 -16.43 -14.07 -29.16
N TRP A 266 -15.22 -13.50 -29.08
CA TRP A 266 -14.85 -12.61 -27.96
C TRP A 266 -15.33 -11.17 -28.14
N ARG A 267 -15.82 -10.58 -27.04
CA ARG A 267 -16.20 -9.16 -26.91
C ARG A 267 -15.71 -8.61 -25.56
N VAL A 268 -15.52 -7.30 -25.49
CA VAL A 268 -15.34 -6.57 -24.22
C VAL A 268 -16.39 -5.48 -24.14
N ARG A 269 -17.05 -5.33 -22.98
CA ARG A 269 -18.03 -4.27 -22.71
C ARG A 269 -17.83 -3.66 -21.32
N PRO A 270 -18.32 -2.44 -21.04
CA PRO A 270 -18.47 -1.96 -19.66
C PRO A 270 -19.27 -2.93 -18.80
N ALA A 271 -18.91 -3.04 -17.53
CA ALA A 271 -19.72 -3.74 -16.53
C ALA A 271 -20.87 -2.85 -16.04
N THR A 272 -21.99 -3.46 -15.66
CA THR A 272 -23.16 -2.80 -15.06
C THR A 272 -23.45 -3.37 -13.67
N VAL A 273 -24.35 -2.75 -12.90
CA VAL A 273 -24.63 -3.16 -11.50
C VAL A 273 -25.27 -4.55 -11.38
N GLU A 274 -25.75 -5.09 -12.50
CA GLU A 274 -26.24 -6.44 -12.71
C GLU A 274 -25.10 -7.49 -12.74
N ASP A 275 -23.90 -7.12 -13.20
CA ASP A 275 -22.72 -8.02 -13.23
C ASP A 275 -22.11 -8.26 -11.83
N ALA A 276 -22.53 -7.50 -10.82
CA ALA A 276 -21.95 -7.54 -9.47
C ALA A 276 -21.89 -8.93 -8.79
N PRO A 277 -22.86 -9.87 -8.96
CA PRO A 277 -22.74 -11.23 -8.44
C PRO A 277 -21.61 -12.04 -9.11
N LEU A 278 -21.45 -11.88 -10.42
CA LEU A 278 -20.39 -12.53 -11.20
C LEU A 278 -19.01 -11.96 -10.84
N LEU A 279 -18.91 -10.64 -10.66
CA LEU A 279 -17.67 -10.00 -10.22
C LEU A 279 -17.27 -10.49 -8.83
N ALA A 280 -18.22 -10.71 -7.91
CA ALA A 280 -17.96 -11.29 -6.59
C ALA A 280 -17.43 -12.74 -6.67
N GLU A 281 -18.04 -13.61 -7.50
CA GLU A 281 -17.58 -14.99 -7.72
C GLU A 281 -16.14 -15.04 -8.25
N GLN A 282 -15.85 -14.21 -9.27
CA GLN A 282 -14.54 -14.17 -9.91
C GLN A 282 -13.48 -13.52 -9.00
N SER A 283 -13.79 -12.44 -8.28
CA SER A 283 -12.86 -11.84 -7.33
C SER A 283 -12.58 -12.76 -6.12
N ALA A 284 -13.56 -13.50 -5.63
CA ALA A 284 -13.32 -14.49 -4.56
C ALA A 284 -12.36 -15.61 -5.00
N THR A 285 -12.43 -16.02 -6.27
CA THR A 285 -11.49 -16.97 -6.88
C THR A 285 -10.07 -16.39 -7.01
N ALA A 286 -9.95 -15.06 -7.17
CA ALA A 286 -8.68 -14.35 -7.15
C ALA A 286 -8.11 -14.22 -5.73
N ASP A 287 -8.94 -13.80 -4.78
CA ASP A 287 -8.57 -13.59 -3.38
C ASP A 287 -8.10 -14.89 -2.70
N ALA A 288 -8.67 -16.04 -3.07
CA ALA A 288 -8.24 -17.36 -2.59
C ALA A 288 -6.77 -17.71 -2.93
N ARG A 289 -6.13 -16.97 -3.86
CA ARG A 289 -4.71 -17.14 -4.22
C ARG A 289 -3.77 -16.28 -3.37
N GLY A 290 -4.29 -15.26 -2.69
CA GLY A 290 -3.52 -14.31 -1.89
C GLY A 290 -3.37 -14.74 -0.43
N LEU A 291 -2.27 -14.34 0.21
CA LEU A 291 -2.16 -14.37 1.66
C LEU A 291 -3.00 -13.27 2.30
N VAL A 292 -2.76 -12.00 1.93
CA VAL A 292 -3.64 -10.88 2.27
C VAL A 292 -4.50 -10.51 1.08
N SER A 293 -5.81 -10.39 1.30
CA SER A 293 -6.80 -10.11 0.25
C SER A 293 -8.00 -9.33 0.80
N VAL A 294 -8.78 -8.70 -0.09
CA VAL A 294 -9.87 -7.77 0.27
C VAL A 294 -11.19 -8.24 -0.37
N PRO A 295 -11.91 -9.17 0.30
CA PRO A 295 -13.07 -9.82 -0.30
C PRO A 295 -14.20 -8.84 -0.59
N ARG A 296 -14.78 -8.96 -1.79
CA ARG A 296 -15.93 -8.18 -2.25
C ARG A 296 -17.12 -9.07 -2.51
N ASP A 297 -18.22 -8.80 -1.80
CA ASP A 297 -19.53 -9.37 -2.13
C ASP A 297 -20.23 -8.55 -3.23
N ALA A 298 -21.43 -8.98 -3.63
CA ALA A 298 -22.22 -8.30 -4.65
C ALA A 298 -22.76 -6.92 -4.20
N ALA A 299 -22.68 -6.54 -2.92
CA ALA A 299 -23.04 -5.19 -2.46
C ALA A 299 -21.82 -4.25 -2.60
N LEU A 300 -20.64 -4.70 -2.18
CA LEU A 300 -19.37 -3.98 -2.38
C LEU A 300 -19.06 -3.80 -3.86
N TRP A 301 -19.32 -4.80 -4.71
CA TRP A 301 -19.16 -4.65 -6.16
C TRP A 301 -20.12 -3.63 -6.79
N ARG A 302 -21.37 -3.50 -6.31
CA ARG A 302 -22.28 -2.42 -6.77
C ARG A 302 -21.77 -1.04 -6.34
N TYR A 303 -21.15 -0.93 -5.17
CA TYR A 303 -20.48 0.30 -4.75
C TYR A 303 -19.27 0.64 -5.62
N GLU A 304 -18.41 -0.33 -5.96
CA GLU A 304 -17.25 -0.08 -6.87
C GLU A 304 -17.68 0.34 -8.27
N LEU A 305 -18.82 -0.16 -8.77
CA LEU A 305 -19.36 0.17 -10.09
C LEU A 305 -20.08 1.52 -10.15
N ALA A 306 -20.82 1.92 -9.09
CA ALA A 306 -21.77 3.04 -9.15
C ALA A 306 -21.79 3.98 -7.92
N GLY A 307 -21.02 3.69 -6.86
CA GLY A 307 -20.99 4.48 -5.63
C GLY A 307 -20.00 5.65 -5.64
N HIS A 308 -18.94 5.55 -6.44
CA HIS A 308 -17.90 6.57 -6.61
C HIS A 308 -18.36 7.73 -7.51
N SER A 309 -17.98 8.97 -7.17
CA SER A 309 -18.07 10.09 -8.11
C SER A 309 -17.16 9.89 -9.33
N ALA A 310 -17.49 10.50 -10.47
CA ALA A 310 -16.73 10.32 -11.72
C ALA A 310 -15.22 10.61 -11.60
N ASP A 311 -14.86 11.69 -10.89
CA ASP A 311 -13.48 12.09 -10.60
C ASP A 311 -12.87 11.36 -9.38
N SER A 312 -13.53 10.42 -8.73
CA SER A 312 -13.04 9.86 -7.45
C SER A 312 -11.78 9.00 -7.64
N ALA A 313 -10.66 9.36 -6.98
CA ALA A 313 -9.39 8.61 -7.06
C ALA A 313 -9.47 7.07 -6.83
N PRO A 314 -10.34 6.52 -5.95
CA PRO A 314 -10.50 5.06 -5.82
C PRO A 314 -11.27 4.41 -6.99
N ARG A 315 -12.04 5.17 -7.78
CA ARG A 315 -12.86 4.66 -8.90
C ARG A 315 -12.03 3.89 -9.92
N ARG A 316 -12.60 2.82 -10.47
CA ARG A 316 -12.04 2.02 -11.57
C ARG A 316 -13.03 1.95 -12.73
N GLU A 317 -12.50 1.83 -13.95
CA GLU A 317 -13.31 1.39 -15.09
C GLU A 317 -13.29 -0.14 -15.13
N VAL A 318 -14.45 -0.77 -14.91
CA VAL A 318 -14.61 -2.24 -14.92
C VAL A 318 -15.26 -2.66 -16.23
N ARG A 319 -14.70 -3.68 -16.88
CA ARG A 319 -15.18 -4.23 -18.15
C ARG A 319 -15.33 -5.74 -18.05
N ILE A 320 -16.43 -6.27 -18.56
CA ILE A 320 -16.64 -7.71 -18.70
C ILE A 320 -15.97 -8.18 -20.00
N LEU A 321 -15.27 -9.31 -19.89
CA LEU A 321 -14.77 -10.08 -21.03
C LEU A 321 -15.83 -11.14 -21.35
N GLU A 322 -16.43 -11.06 -22.53
CA GLU A 322 -17.48 -11.95 -23.00
C GLU A 322 -16.95 -12.88 -24.08
N ARG A 323 -17.47 -14.11 -24.12
CA ARG A 323 -17.19 -15.11 -25.14
C ARG A 323 -18.50 -15.75 -25.58
N ASP A 324 -18.77 -15.74 -26.88
CA ASP A 324 -19.93 -16.39 -27.49
C ASP A 324 -21.28 -15.90 -26.90
N GLY A 325 -21.30 -14.68 -26.37
CA GLY A 325 -22.43 -14.04 -25.68
C GLY A 325 -22.42 -14.19 -24.14
N GLU A 326 -21.60 -15.09 -23.59
CA GLU A 326 -21.53 -15.39 -22.16
C GLU A 326 -20.37 -14.67 -21.46
N PRO A 327 -20.56 -14.13 -20.24
CA PRO A 327 -19.48 -13.61 -19.41
C PRO A 327 -18.40 -14.66 -19.08
N ALA A 328 -17.17 -14.39 -19.52
CA ALA A 328 -16.00 -15.27 -19.41
C ALA A 328 -14.93 -14.73 -18.44
N GLY A 329 -14.94 -13.43 -18.12
CA GLY A 329 -13.97 -12.81 -17.21
C GLY A 329 -14.27 -11.33 -16.95
N TYR A 330 -13.37 -10.63 -16.25
CA TYR A 330 -13.40 -9.18 -16.12
C TYR A 330 -11.99 -8.56 -16.09
N VAL A 331 -11.91 -7.28 -16.46
CA VAL A 331 -10.72 -6.45 -16.31
C VAL A 331 -11.09 -5.11 -15.70
N ALA A 332 -10.30 -4.63 -14.75
CA ALA A 332 -10.45 -3.31 -14.13
C ALA A 332 -9.22 -2.44 -14.40
N SER A 333 -9.42 -1.15 -14.68
CA SER A 333 -8.34 -0.17 -14.88
C SER A 333 -8.55 1.10 -14.06
N GLY A 334 -7.47 1.87 -13.86
CA GLY A 334 -7.56 3.24 -13.34
C GLY A 334 -8.35 4.17 -14.27
N ILE A 335 -8.76 5.33 -13.72
CA ILE A 335 -9.43 6.43 -14.44
C ILE A 335 -8.45 7.52 -14.93
N GLU A 336 -7.14 7.31 -14.73
CA GLU A 336 -6.05 8.20 -15.17
C GLU A 336 -4.91 7.36 -15.76
N ALA A 337 -4.12 7.95 -16.67
CA ALA A 337 -2.91 7.32 -17.21
C ALA A 337 -1.66 7.75 -16.41
N PHE A 338 -0.88 6.80 -15.89
CA PHE A 338 0.33 7.07 -15.12
C PHE A 338 1.57 6.95 -16.02
N GLY A 339 2.32 8.04 -16.19
CA GLY A 339 3.47 8.06 -17.10
C GLY A 339 3.13 7.72 -18.56
N GLY A 340 1.91 8.03 -19.00
CA GLY A 340 1.39 7.66 -20.32
C GLY A 340 0.92 6.20 -20.45
N ALA A 341 0.92 5.43 -19.36
CA ALA A 341 0.44 4.05 -19.33
C ALA A 341 -0.94 3.92 -18.66
N LEU A 342 -1.82 3.09 -19.21
CA LEU A 342 -3.04 2.67 -18.50
C LEU A 342 -2.66 1.63 -17.44
N VAL A 343 -3.04 1.87 -16.18
CA VAL A 343 -2.80 0.91 -15.10
C VAL A 343 -3.99 -0.04 -14.98
N VAL A 344 -3.73 -1.33 -15.16
CA VAL A 344 -4.69 -2.43 -14.92
C VAL A 344 -4.59 -2.85 -13.45
N THR A 345 -5.75 -2.98 -12.80
CA THR A 345 -5.87 -3.16 -11.34
C THR A 345 -6.52 -4.49 -10.93
N ALA A 346 -7.20 -5.16 -11.87
CA ALA A 346 -7.62 -6.56 -11.76
C ALA A 346 -7.76 -7.16 -13.17
N PHE A 347 -7.50 -8.45 -13.33
CA PHE A 347 -7.73 -9.19 -14.59
C PHE A 347 -8.02 -10.65 -14.25
N GLU A 348 -9.26 -11.10 -14.36
CA GLU A 348 -9.67 -12.45 -13.99
C GLU A 348 -10.51 -13.12 -15.09
N VAL A 349 -10.49 -14.45 -15.11
CA VAL A 349 -11.33 -15.27 -16.00
C VAL A 349 -11.94 -16.44 -15.22
N ARG A 350 -13.07 -16.96 -15.70
CA ARG A 350 -13.75 -18.10 -15.08
C ARG A 350 -12.93 -19.39 -15.22
N PRO A 351 -13.09 -20.37 -14.32
CA PRO A 351 -12.51 -21.70 -14.48
C PRO A 351 -12.80 -22.30 -15.86
N GLY A 352 -11.78 -22.87 -16.51
CA GLY A 352 -11.87 -23.40 -17.87
C GLY A 352 -11.66 -22.39 -19.00
N VAL A 353 -11.68 -21.08 -18.73
CA VAL A 353 -11.45 -20.05 -19.74
C VAL A 353 -9.95 -19.87 -20.04
N SER A 354 -9.62 -19.73 -21.32
CA SER A 354 -8.24 -19.51 -21.78
C SER A 354 -7.76 -18.09 -21.44
N TRP A 355 -6.88 -17.99 -20.45
CA TRP A 355 -6.18 -16.74 -20.08
C TRP A 355 -5.49 -16.04 -21.26
N ARG A 356 -4.99 -16.80 -22.25
CA ARG A 356 -4.35 -16.24 -23.45
C ARG A 356 -5.37 -15.66 -24.44
N GLU A 357 -6.54 -16.26 -24.58
CA GLU A 357 -7.61 -15.71 -25.42
C GLU A 357 -8.20 -14.44 -24.81
N ALA A 358 -8.51 -14.47 -23.52
CA ALA A 358 -8.98 -13.31 -22.75
C ALA A 358 -7.98 -12.14 -22.82
N TRP A 359 -6.68 -12.43 -22.69
CA TRP A 359 -5.59 -11.46 -22.87
C TRP A 359 -5.65 -10.78 -24.23
N THR A 360 -5.67 -11.57 -25.30
CA THR A 360 -5.71 -11.07 -26.68
C THR A 360 -6.98 -10.25 -26.94
N ALA A 361 -8.13 -10.69 -26.43
CA ALA A 361 -9.40 -9.98 -26.53
C ALA A 361 -9.40 -8.63 -25.79
N ALA A 362 -8.69 -8.52 -24.68
CA ALA A 362 -8.62 -7.29 -23.87
C ALA A 362 -7.63 -6.24 -24.42
N LEU A 363 -6.63 -6.64 -25.22
CA LEU A 363 -5.53 -5.75 -25.63
C LEU A 363 -5.98 -4.46 -26.33
N ALA A 364 -6.79 -4.56 -27.39
CA ALA A 364 -7.26 -3.38 -28.12
C ALA A 364 -8.20 -2.50 -27.27
N PRO A 365 -9.26 -3.02 -26.61
CA PRO A 365 -10.11 -2.24 -25.71
C PRO A 365 -9.36 -1.54 -24.55
N LEU A 366 -8.27 -2.12 -24.04
CA LEU A 366 -7.43 -1.48 -23.02
C LEU A 366 -6.58 -0.35 -23.61
N PHE A 367 -6.02 -0.52 -24.82
CA PHE A 367 -5.30 0.57 -25.48
C PHE A 367 -6.24 1.71 -25.92
N GLU A 368 -7.44 1.41 -26.40
CA GLU A 368 -8.51 2.38 -26.71
C GLU A 368 -8.95 3.15 -25.46
N ALA A 369 -9.16 2.47 -24.33
CA ALA A 369 -9.45 3.11 -23.05
C ALA A 369 -8.31 4.04 -22.60
N GLY A 370 -7.05 3.60 -22.79
CA GLY A 370 -5.88 4.43 -22.52
C GLY A 370 -5.77 5.64 -23.47
N ASP A 371 -6.13 5.50 -24.74
CA ASP A 371 -6.14 6.60 -25.71
C ASP A 371 -7.22 7.64 -25.38
N ALA A 372 -8.40 7.20 -24.93
CA ALA A 372 -9.44 8.10 -24.43
C ALA A 372 -8.99 8.92 -23.21
N LEU A 373 -8.19 8.33 -22.31
CA LEU A 373 -7.59 9.05 -21.16
C LEU A 373 -6.39 9.92 -21.54
N ALA A 374 -5.67 9.58 -22.63
CA ALA A 374 -4.56 10.36 -23.14
C ALA A 374 -4.99 11.51 -24.08
N ALA A 375 -6.24 11.53 -24.53
CA ALA A 375 -6.80 12.60 -25.36
C ALA A 375 -6.70 13.96 -24.65
N GLY A 376 -6.07 14.94 -25.32
CA GLY A 376 -5.80 16.26 -24.75
C GLY A 376 -4.54 16.34 -23.87
N THR A 377 -3.87 15.22 -23.56
CA THR A 377 -2.52 15.24 -22.96
C THR A 377 -1.45 15.47 -24.04
N PRO A 378 -0.24 15.97 -23.70
CA PRO A 378 0.87 16.09 -24.66
C PRO A 378 1.33 14.78 -25.31
N ALA A 379 0.98 13.62 -24.73
CA ALA A 379 1.27 12.31 -25.30
C ALA A 379 0.26 11.92 -26.41
N GLY A 380 -0.97 12.42 -26.35
CA GLY A 380 -2.05 12.18 -27.31
C GLY A 380 -2.56 10.73 -27.44
N ARG A 381 -1.85 9.75 -26.85
CA ARG A 381 -2.12 8.30 -26.90
C ARG A 381 -1.46 7.58 -25.73
N CYS A 382 -2.03 6.45 -25.34
CA CYS A 382 -1.49 5.54 -24.33
C CYS A 382 -0.30 4.74 -24.89
N ILE A 383 0.87 4.87 -24.28
CA ILE A 383 2.11 4.24 -24.77
C ILE A 383 2.32 2.83 -24.23
N ALA A 384 1.70 2.46 -23.11
CA ALA A 384 1.84 1.12 -22.51
C ALA A 384 0.63 0.73 -21.65
N LEU A 385 0.44 -0.58 -21.45
CA LEU A 385 -0.39 -1.11 -20.37
C LEU A 385 0.55 -1.52 -19.22
N SER A 386 0.29 -1.04 -18.00
CA SER A 386 1.01 -1.47 -16.80
C SER A 386 0.11 -2.37 -15.98
N PHE A 387 0.60 -3.57 -15.69
CA PHE A 387 -0.04 -4.56 -14.82
C PHE A 387 0.55 -4.53 -13.42
N TRP A 388 1.26 -3.45 -13.06
CA TRP A 388 2.00 -3.34 -11.80
C TRP A 388 1.17 -3.79 -10.60
N LEU A 389 -0.08 -3.29 -10.48
CA LEU A 389 -1.00 -3.61 -9.38
C LEU A 389 -1.52 -5.05 -9.33
N LEU A 390 -1.30 -5.89 -10.35
CA LEU A 390 -1.63 -7.33 -10.31
C LEU A 390 -0.60 -8.17 -9.53
N GLY A 391 0.40 -7.54 -8.89
CA GLY A 391 1.40 -8.22 -8.05
C GLY A 391 2.44 -9.02 -8.84
N ARG A 392 3.35 -9.70 -8.14
CA ARG A 392 4.48 -10.42 -8.77
C ARG A 392 4.10 -11.78 -9.38
N ASP A 393 3.14 -12.49 -8.78
CA ASP A 393 2.62 -13.77 -9.29
C ASP A 393 1.13 -13.65 -9.64
N HIS A 394 0.83 -13.80 -10.93
CA HIS A 394 -0.50 -13.71 -11.50
C HIS A 394 -0.63 -14.76 -12.62
N PRO A 395 -1.76 -15.48 -12.77
CA PRO A 395 -1.88 -16.57 -13.74
C PRO A 395 -1.54 -16.17 -15.19
N LEU A 396 -1.90 -14.94 -15.58
CA LEU A 396 -1.58 -14.34 -16.88
C LEU A 396 -0.08 -14.42 -17.25
N TYR A 397 0.82 -14.25 -16.28
CA TYR A 397 2.27 -14.25 -16.51
C TYR A 397 2.83 -15.63 -16.88
N ARG A 398 2.02 -16.69 -16.71
CA ARG A 398 2.38 -18.08 -17.00
C ARG A 398 2.00 -18.47 -18.45
N VAL A 399 1.21 -17.64 -19.14
CA VAL A 399 0.73 -17.89 -20.52
C VAL A 399 1.12 -16.79 -21.52
N VAL A 400 1.59 -15.63 -21.05
CA VAL A 400 2.08 -14.50 -21.85
C VAL A 400 3.50 -14.14 -21.38
N HIS A 401 4.45 -14.05 -22.32
CA HIS A 401 5.81 -13.60 -22.01
C HIS A 401 5.86 -12.07 -22.04
N PHE A 402 6.11 -11.45 -20.88
CA PHE A 402 6.32 -10.02 -20.75
C PHE A 402 7.81 -9.69 -20.81
N GLN A 403 8.20 -8.64 -21.55
CA GLN A 403 9.61 -8.24 -21.69
C GLN A 403 10.06 -7.25 -20.61
N GLU A 404 9.13 -6.46 -20.07
CA GLU A 404 9.40 -5.44 -19.04
C GLU A 404 8.67 -5.80 -17.74
N ARG A 405 9.33 -5.61 -16.60
CA ARG A 405 8.76 -5.71 -15.26
C ARG A 405 9.11 -4.49 -14.43
N ASP A 406 8.10 -3.89 -13.81
CA ASP A 406 8.24 -2.79 -12.87
C ASP A 406 8.51 -3.35 -11.46
N ASP A 407 9.32 -2.67 -10.64
CA ASP A 407 9.70 -3.18 -9.31
C ASP A 407 8.53 -3.25 -8.32
N GLY A 408 8.47 -4.32 -7.53
CA GLY A 408 7.43 -4.50 -6.50
C GLY A 408 7.73 -3.74 -5.20
N TYR A 409 6.74 -3.01 -4.70
CA TYR A 409 6.79 -2.25 -3.44
C TYR A 409 6.02 -3.00 -2.33
N ALA A 410 5.65 -2.29 -1.26
CA ALA A 410 4.83 -2.83 -0.18
C ALA A 410 3.84 -1.80 0.39
N LEU A 411 2.79 -2.26 1.04
CA LEU A 411 2.01 -1.45 1.98
C LEU A 411 2.71 -1.39 3.34
N TYR A 412 2.58 -0.25 4.01
CA TYR A 412 2.91 -0.12 5.41
C TYR A 412 1.83 -0.83 6.23
N ALA A 413 2.20 -1.84 7.03
CA ALA A 413 1.32 -2.56 7.94
C ALA A 413 1.75 -2.38 9.40
N ARG A 414 0.78 -2.30 10.31
CA ARG A 414 0.96 -2.21 11.76
C ARG A 414 0.13 -3.29 12.45
N VAL A 415 0.73 -3.94 13.44
CA VAL A 415 0.06 -4.90 14.34
C VAL A 415 0.45 -4.52 15.76
N SER A 416 -0.47 -3.94 16.54
CA SER A 416 -0.17 -3.49 17.92
C SER A 416 -0.21 -4.59 18.97
N ASP A 417 -0.85 -5.72 18.67
CA ASP A 417 -0.87 -6.92 19.52
C ASP A 417 -0.65 -8.15 18.62
N VAL A 418 0.62 -8.54 18.48
CA VAL A 418 1.02 -9.70 17.67
C VAL A 418 0.41 -11.01 18.22
N PRO A 419 0.42 -11.29 19.54
CA PRO A 419 -0.36 -12.39 20.11
C PRO A 419 -1.85 -12.39 19.71
N ALA A 420 -2.57 -11.26 19.77
CA ALA A 420 -3.99 -11.21 19.36
C ALA A 420 -4.19 -11.39 17.86
N PHE A 421 -3.28 -10.87 17.02
CA PHE A 421 -3.31 -11.15 15.58
C PHE A 421 -3.13 -12.64 15.31
N LEU A 422 -2.10 -13.26 15.89
CA LEU A 422 -1.81 -14.69 15.71
C LEU A 422 -2.93 -15.58 16.26
N ARG A 423 -3.58 -15.21 17.37
CA ARG A 423 -4.82 -15.87 17.85
C ARG A 423 -5.95 -15.75 16.83
N ALA A 424 -6.18 -14.57 16.25
CA ALA A 424 -7.22 -14.39 15.24
C ALA A 424 -6.96 -15.22 13.97
N VAL A 425 -5.71 -15.32 13.52
CA VAL A 425 -5.35 -16.06 12.29
C VAL A 425 -4.95 -17.53 12.53
N THR A 426 -5.08 -18.04 13.76
CA THR A 426 -4.72 -19.43 14.13
C THR A 426 -5.29 -20.49 13.17
N PRO A 427 -6.54 -20.41 12.67
CA PRO A 427 -7.04 -21.37 11.68
C PRO A 427 -6.25 -21.43 10.36
N ALA A 428 -5.59 -20.34 9.94
CA ALA A 428 -4.70 -20.35 8.78
C ALA A 428 -3.34 -20.98 9.13
N LEU A 429 -2.83 -20.73 10.33
CA LEU A 429 -1.57 -21.30 10.83
C LEU A 429 -1.67 -22.83 10.96
N GLU A 430 -2.77 -23.34 11.53
CA GLU A 430 -3.03 -24.79 11.63
C GLU A 430 -3.20 -25.45 10.27
N ARG A 431 -3.92 -24.81 9.32
CA ARG A 431 -4.06 -25.34 7.95
C ARG A 431 -2.71 -25.49 7.27
N ARG A 432 -1.82 -24.50 7.41
CA ARG A 432 -0.45 -24.58 6.88
C ARG A 432 0.37 -25.67 7.56
N LEU A 433 0.34 -25.73 8.89
CA LEU A 433 1.09 -26.71 9.67
C LEU A 433 0.68 -28.15 9.29
N ALA A 434 -0.61 -28.41 9.14
CA ALA A 434 -1.16 -29.71 8.77
C ALA A 434 -0.80 -30.21 7.36
N VAL A 435 -0.42 -29.33 6.42
CA VAL A 435 0.05 -29.72 5.06
C VAL A 435 1.56 -29.59 4.90
N SER A 436 2.30 -29.34 5.98
CA SER A 436 3.75 -29.15 5.99
C SER A 436 4.50 -30.39 6.49
N ALA A 437 5.83 -30.39 6.33
CA ALA A 437 6.71 -31.38 6.98
C ALA A 437 6.68 -31.34 8.52
N CYS A 438 6.06 -30.32 9.12
CA CYS A 438 5.83 -30.20 10.57
C CYS A 438 4.40 -30.60 11.00
N ALA A 439 3.64 -31.28 10.14
CA ALA A 439 2.33 -31.82 10.49
C ALA A 439 2.42 -32.73 11.73
N GLY A 440 1.50 -32.55 12.68
CA GLY A 440 1.51 -33.29 13.94
C GLY A 440 2.53 -32.78 14.99
N HIS A 441 3.28 -31.71 14.74
CA HIS A 441 4.25 -31.16 15.70
C HIS A 441 3.61 -30.86 17.08
N THR A 442 4.38 -31.17 18.13
CA THR A 442 4.06 -30.91 19.53
C THR A 442 5.29 -30.26 20.17
N GLY A 443 5.13 -29.11 20.80
CA GLY A 443 6.27 -28.32 21.27
C GLY A 443 5.92 -26.84 21.46
N SER A 444 6.91 -25.95 21.35
CA SER A 444 6.70 -24.51 21.46
C SER A 444 7.66 -23.71 20.60
N LEU A 445 7.19 -22.59 20.06
CA LEU A 445 7.97 -21.64 19.27
C LEU A 445 7.97 -20.28 19.99
N THR A 446 9.16 -19.83 20.42
CA THR A 446 9.35 -18.52 21.06
C THR A 446 9.96 -17.53 20.09
N LEU A 447 9.22 -16.46 19.78
CA LEU A 447 9.64 -15.38 18.89
C LEU A 447 9.99 -14.15 19.72
N GLY A 448 11.20 -13.61 19.55
CA GLY A 448 11.70 -12.43 20.23
C GLY A 448 11.79 -11.22 19.31
N PHE A 449 11.27 -10.09 19.77
CA PHE A 449 11.36 -8.76 19.13
C PHE A 449 12.30 -7.84 19.93
N TYR A 450 13.36 -8.42 20.49
CA TYR A 450 14.36 -7.86 21.41
C TYR A 450 13.83 -7.26 22.74
N ARG A 451 12.75 -6.49 22.73
CA ARG A 451 12.12 -5.85 23.90
C ARG A 451 10.78 -6.48 24.32
N ALA A 452 10.26 -7.35 23.47
CA ALA A 452 9.00 -8.07 23.64
C ALA A 452 9.09 -9.40 22.87
N GLY A 453 8.02 -10.18 22.85
CA GLY A 453 7.97 -11.44 22.14
C GLY A 453 6.61 -12.13 22.24
N VAL A 454 6.50 -13.29 21.61
CA VAL A 454 5.33 -14.17 21.66
C VAL A 454 5.77 -15.63 21.77
N ARG A 455 5.10 -16.38 22.66
CA ARG A 455 5.21 -17.83 22.74
C ARG A 455 3.99 -18.45 22.07
N LEU A 456 4.21 -19.35 21.13
CA LEU A 456 3.21 -20.27 20.60
C LEU A 456 3.48 -21.66 21.17
N ALA A 457 2.43 -22.36 21.61
CA ALA A 457 2.49 -23.76 22.04
C ALA A 457 1.63 -24.64 21.12
N PHE A 458 2.08 -25.86 20.87
CA PHE A 458 1.46 -26.78 19.93
C PHE A 458 1.29 -28.18 20.55
N GLU A 459 0.17 -28.83 20.25
CA GLU A 459 -0.03 -30.26 20.45
C GLU A 459 -0.61 -30.88 19.17
N ARG A 460 0.05 -31.92 18.64
CA ARG A 460 -0.41 -32.70 17.47
C ARG A 460 -0.79 -31.83 16.25
N GLY A 461 -0.08 -30.73 16.02
CA GLY A 461 -0.34 -29.78 14.95
C GLY A 461 -1.49 -28.77 15.22
N LYS A 462 -2.03 -28.75 16.44
CA LYS A 462 -2.99 -27.75 16.93
C LYS A 462 -2.32 -26.72 17.82
N VAL A 463 -2.78 -25.48 17.77
CA VAL A 463 -2.25 -24.40 18.61
C VAL A 463 -2.98 -24.41 19.95
N THR A 464 -2.27 -24.71 21.03
CA THR A 464 -2.85 -24.81 22.38
C THR A 464 -2.72 -23.50 23.18
N ALA A 465 -1.71 -22.68 22.90
CA ALA A 465 -1.57 -21.35 23.49
C ALA A 465 -0.85 -20.37 22.54
N ILE A 466 -1.21 -19.09 22.63
CA ILE A 466 -0.46 -17.96 22.06
C ILE A 466 -0.47 -16.83 23.08
N GLU A 467 0.69 -16.48 23.59
CA GLU A 467 0.85 -15.61 24.77
C GLU A 467 1.93 -14.55 24.54
N PRO A 468 1.78 -13.31 25.08
CA PRO A 468 2.90 -12.39 25.22
C PRO A 468 4.02 -13.06 26.02
N TRP A 469 5.25 -12.94 25.55
CA TRP A 469 6.41 -13.55 26.21
C TRP A 469 7.60 -12.58 26.22
N THR A 470 8.19 -12.38 27.40
CA THR A 470 9.30 -11.44 27.60
C THR A 470 10.63 -12.17 27.41
N VAL A 471 11.54 -11.56 26.65
CA VAL A 471 12.91 -12.04 26.54
C VAL A 471 13.63 -11.81 27.86
N ASP A 472 14.23 -12.85 28.44
CA ASP A 472 15.04 -12.74 29.64
C ASP A 472 16.27 -11.84 29.37
N VAL A 473 16.41 -10.79 30.19
CA VAL A 473 17.46 -9.77 30.08
C VAL A 473 18.77 -10.18 30.76
N ASP A 474 18.73 -11.14 31.68
CA ASP A 474 19.89 -11.66 32.40
C ASP A 474 20.60 -12.80 31.61
N VAL A 475 20.23 -12.97 30.34
CA VAL A 475 20.91 -13.88 29.42
C VAL A 475 22.10 -13.17 28.78
N ARG A 476 23.30 -13.76 28.91
CA ARG A 476 24.54 -13.27 28.28
C ARG A 476 24.34 -12.96 26.79
N GLY A 477 24.95 -11.87 26.34
CA GLY A 477 24.83 -11.37 24.96
C GLY A 477 25.23 -12.38 23.89
N ILE A 478 24.78 -12.13 22.66
CA ILE A 478 25.12 -12.95 21.49
C ILE A 478 26.31 -12.32 20.77
N GLU A 479 27.40 -13.08 20.63
CA GLU A 479 28.56 -12.67 19.85
C GLU A 479 28.35 -12.96 18.36
N PHE A 480 28.65 -11.96 17.51
CA PHE A 480 28.65 -12.08 16.04
C PHE A 480 27.36 -12.67 15.42
N GLY A 481 26.19 -12.41 16.02
CA GLY A 481 24.90 -12.92 15.57
C GLY A 481 24.71 -14.45 15.72
N ARG A 482 25.63 -15.16 16.38
CA ARG A 482 25.62 -16.63 16.44
C ARG A 482 24.51 -17.16 17.36
N PRO A 483 23.77 -18.22 16.97
CA PRO A 483 22.84 -18.91 17.85
C PRO A 483 23.47 -19.33 19.19
N SER A 484 22.90 -18.85 20.29
CA SER A 484 23.27 -19.29 21.64
C SER A 484 22.55 -20.58 22.03
N SER A 485 23.19 -21.42 22.83
CA SER A 485 22.61 -22.65 23.39
C SER A 485 21.73 -22.41 24.63
N ASP A 486 21.78 -21.24 25.27
CA ASP A 486 21.00 -20.96 26.49
C ASP A 486 19.48 -21.14 26.23
N PRO A 487 18.78 -22.05 26.93
CA PRO A 487 17.38 -22.37 26.66
C PRO A 487 16.43 -21.18 26.87
N ARG A 488 16.85 -20.15 27.61
CA ARG A 488 16.08 -18.93 27.86
C ARG A 488 16.05 -17.97 26.66
N ARG A 489 16.91 -18.16 25.65
CA ARG A 489 16.89 -17.36 24.41
C ARG A 489 15.66 -17.70 23.54
N PRO A 490 15.07 -16.70 22.84
CA PRO A 490 14.01 -16.95 21.88
C PRO A 490 14.48 -17.90 20.77
N LEU A 491 13.68 -18.89 20.37
CA LEU A 491 14.00 -19.81 19.29
C LEU A 491 14.21 -19.09 17.94
N ALA A 492 13.55 -17.96 17.74
CA ALA A 492 13.88 -17.01 16.69
C ALA A 492 13.81 -15.57 17.17
N MET A 493 14.71 -14.71 16.69
CA MET A 493 14.77 -13.28 16.99
C MET A 493 14.64 -12.47 15.70
N PHE A 494 13.89 -11.38 15.77
CA PHE A 494 13.65 -10.45 14.66
C PHE A 494 13.83 -9.01 15.16
N PRO A 495 14.68 -8.16 14.52
CA PRO A 495 14.84 -6.77 14.94
C PRO A 495 13.60 -5.92 14.62
N ASP A 496 13.27 -4.99 15.53
CA ASP A 496 12.14 -4.06 15.45
C ASP A 496 10.81 -4.71 14.97
N LEU A 497 10.40 -4.40 13.74
CA LEU A 497 9.14 -4.86 13.14
C LEU A 497 9.37 -5.81 11.95
N THR A 498 10.60 -6.28 11.72
CA THR A 498 10.94 -7.12 10.56
C THR A 498 10.16 -8.43 10.50
N PHE A 499 9.73 -8.98 11.65
CA PHE A 499 8.81 -10.11 11.71
C PHE A 499 7.51 -9.89 10.90
N LEU A 500 7.02 -8.64 10.77
CA LEU A 500 5.83 -8.36 9.95
C LEU A 500 6.04 -8.72 8.48
N GLN A 501 7.27 -8.59 7.95
CA GLN A 501 7.59 -8.96 6.56
C GLN A 501 7.51 -10.48 6.33
N LEU A 502 7.76 -11.28 7.38
CA LEU A 502 7.57 -12.73 7.38
C LEU A 502 6.08 -13.08 7.58
N LEU A 503 5.46 -12.49 8.60
CA LEU A 503 4.05 -12.71 8.96
C LEU A 503 3.13 -12.54 7.75
N TYR A 504 3.30 -11.47 6.98
CA TYR A 504 2.52 -11.16 5.79
C TYR A 504 3.10 -11.72 4.48
N GLY A 505 4.12 -12.59 4.55
CA GLY A 505 4.65 -13.35 3.40
C GLY A 505 5.40 -12.52 2.35
N PHE A 506 5.68 -11.25 2.60
CA PHE A 506 6.42 -10.37 1.67
C PHE A 506 7.89 -10.77 1.51
N ARG A 507 8.49 -11.34 2.56
CA ARG A 507 9.82 -11.97 2.52
C ARG A 507 9.80 -13.37 3.11
N ALA A 508 10.59 -14.26 2.51
CA ALA A 508 10.97 -15.52 3.14
C ALA A 508 11.92 -15.28 4.32
N LEU A 509 11.98 -16.21 5.26
CA LEU A 509 12.87 -16.15 6.43
C LEU A 509 14.34 -15.86 6.04
N ALA A 510 14.87 -16.60 5.05
CA ALA A 510 16.23 -16.41 4.55
C ALA A 510 16.47 -15.02 3.91
N GLU A 511 15.45 -14.36 3.35
CA GLU A 511 15.57 -12.99 2.82
C GLU A 511 15.59 -11.92 3.92
N ILE A 512 15.14 -12.27 5.13
CA ILE A 512 15.21 -11.41 6.32
C ILE A 512 16.56 -11.63 7.01
N GLU A 513 17.00 -12.89 7.18
CA GLU A 513 18.34 -13.23 7.69
C GLU A 513 19.46 -12.63 6.82
N ALA A 514 19.31 -12.63 5.50
CA ALA A 514 20.27 -11.99 4.59
C ALA A 514 20.24 -10.44 4.61
N ALA A 515 19.13 -9.83 5.03
CA ALA A 515 18.96 -8.38 5.08
C ALA A 515 19.25 -7.78 6.48
N PHE A 516 19.14 -8.59 7.53
CA PHE A 516 19.25 -8.19 8.93
C PHE A 516 20.08 -9.23 9.70
N PRO A 517 21.36 -8.97 9.99
CA PRO A 517 22.21 -9.87 10.78
C PRO A 517 21.72 -10.15 12.22
N ASP A 518 20.82 -9.30 12.72
CA ASP A 518 20.09 -9.44 13.98
C ASP A 518 18.85 -10.37 13.88
N CYS A 519 18.53 -10.87 12.68
CA CYS A 519 17.54 -11.93 12.49
C CYS A 519 18.23 -13.29 12.70
N ILE A 520 17.90 -13.99 13.80
CA ILE A 520 18.65 -15.15 14.28
C ILE A 520 17.69 -16.29 14.62
N VAL A 521 17.82 -17.44 13.95
CA VAL A 521 17.04 -18.66 14.24
C VAL A 521 17.95 -19.73 14.86
N ARG A 522 17.53 -20.31 15.99
CA ARG A 522 18.39 -21.15 16.84
C ARG A 522 18.47 -22.63 16.45
N THR A 523 17.41 -23.19 15.86
CA THR A 523 17.33 -24.64 15.57
C THR A 523 16.72 -24.90 14.19
N GLY A 524 17.05 -26.04 13.60
CA GLY A 524 16.42 -26.48 12.33
C GLY A 524 14.91 -26.71 12.46
N GLU A 525 14.45 -27.15 13.64
CA GLU A 525 13.02 -27.26 13.96
C GLU A 525 12.32 -25.88 13.98
N ALA A 526 12.92 -24.88 14.65
CA ALA A 526 12.36 -23.53 14.66
C ALA A 526 12.32 -22.89 13.26
N ARG A 527 13.32 -23.18 12.41
CA ARG A 527 13.31 -22.82 10.99
C ARG A 527 12.15 -23.48 10.24
N ALA A 528 12.03 -24.80 10.34
CA ALA A 528 10.99 -25.55 9.64
C ALA A 528 9.58 -25.12 10.07
N LEU A 529 9.37 -24.85 11.36
CA LEU A 529 8.12 -24.28 11.88
C LEU A 529 7.85 -22.88 11.34
N LEU A 530 8.84 -21.98 11.32
CA LEU A 530 8.67 -20.63 10.77
C LEU A 530 8.33 -20.66 9.26
N GLU A 531 9.05 -21.47 8.49
CA GLU A 531 8.86 -21.59 7.04
C GLU A 531 7.54 -22.29 6.70
N ALA A 532 7.04 -23.19 7.56
CA ALA A 532 5.70 -23.77 7.46
C ALA A 532 4.58 -22.79 7.86
N LEU A 533 4.71 -22.08 8.98
CA LEU A 533 3.68 -21.18 9.52
C LEU A 533 3.56 -19.87 8.72
N PHE A 534 4.69 -19.35 8.25
CA PHE A 534 4.82 -18.05 7.58
C PHE A 534 5.64 -18.14 6.27
N PRO A 535 5.22 -18.96 5.29
CA PRO A 535 5.86 -19.04 3.99
C PRO A 535 5.72 -17.72 3.23
N LYS A 536 6.71 -17.42 2.36
CA LYS A 536 6.59 -16.32 1.40
C LYS A 536 5.41 -16.57 0.47
N ALA A 537 4.54 -15.59 0.31
CA ALA A 537 3.30 -15.71 -0.44
C ALA A 537 2.86 -14.35 -1.02
N PRO A 538 2.30 -14.30 -2.25
CA PRO A 538 1.77 -13.07 -2.82
C PRO A 538 0.56 -12.57 -2.01
N SER A 539 0.22 -11.29 -2.17
CA SER A 539 -0.97 -10.68 -1.57
C SER A 539 -1.66 -9.78 -2.60
N SER A 540 -3.00 -9.83 -2.64
CA SER A 540 -3.83 -9.14 -3.63
C SER A 540 -4.66 -8.06 -2.94
N VAL A 541 -4.01 -6.93 -2.62
CA VAL A 541 -4.64 -5.85 -1.85
C VAL A 541 -5.11 -4.72 -2.76
N TRP A 542 -6.37 -4.80 -3.18
CA TRP A 542 -7.18 -3.67 -3.64
C TRP A 542 -8.14 -3.29 -2.51
N PRO A 543 -7.85 -2.25 -1.70
CA PRO A 543 -8.70 -1.84 -0.58
C PRO A 543 -10.11 -1.39 -1.01
N MET A 544 -11.05 -1.44 -0.07
CA MET A 544 -12.30 -0.66 -0.15
C MET A 544 -12.02 0.73 0.42
N VAL A 545 -11.94 1.74 -0.44
CA VAL A 545 -11.48 3.11 -0.12
C VAL A 545 -12.40 4.16 -0.71
#